data_AF-A0A2A9CUC3-F1
#
_entry.id   AF-A0A2A9CUC3-F1
#
_cell.length_a   1.000
_cell.length_b   1.000
_cell.length_c   1.000
_cell.angle_alpha   90.00
_cell.angle_beta   90.00
_cell.angle_gamma   90.00
#
_symmetry.space_group_name_H-M   'P 1'
#
loop_
_entity.id
_entity.type
_entity.pdbx_description
1 polymer ?
#
loop_
_entity_poly.entity_id
_entity_poly.type
_entity_poly.pdbx_seq_one_letter_code
_entity_poly.pdbx_strand_id
1 'polypeptide(L)'
;MERSAKPVSVAAQLLPMVVTAAGFAAIWAWSSGPGLTGTAGWVGHNLWLFAPIGILVAYRGGWKAIGWLAGGLVAGVVLGELIGNLIYQAEFDQLTRQKLDPGYRQDWEPQHLGWAIACVVFLVSALVGAGAFRRRPRAGSMPG
;
A
#
# COMPACT_ATOMS: atom_id res chain seq x y z
N MET A 1 -30.04 32.54 9.92
CA MET A 1 -28.69 32.32 10.48
C MET A 1 -27.86 31.58 9.44
N GLU A 2 -27.25 32.30 8.50
CA GLU A 2 -26.31 31.72 7.54
C GLU A 2 -25.04 31.31 8.29
N ARG A 3 -24.76 30.01 8.34
CA ARG A 3 -23.44 29.54 8.75
C ARG A 3 -22.48 29.89 7.63
N SER A 4 -21.80 31.02 7.76
CA SER A 4 -20.61 31.37 6.98
C SER A 4 -19.62 30.20 7.10
N ALA A 5 -19.53 29.40 6.05
CA ALA A 5 -18.57 28.32 5.95
C ALA A 5 -17.19 28.97 5.90
N LYS A 6 -16.49 28.98 7.05
CA LYS A 6 -15.11 29.47 7.10
C LYS A 6 -14.31 28.76 6.00
N PRO A 7 -13.64 29.51 5.11
CA PRO A 7 -12.82 28.89 4.07
C PRO A 7 -11.80 27.99 4.76
N VAL A 8 -11.80 26.70 4.41
CA VAL A 8 -10.77 25.79 4.87
C VAL A 8 -9.46 26.35 4.34
N SER A 9 -8.57 26.72 5.26
CA SER A 9 -7.24 27.22 4.90
C SER A 9 -6.55 26.21 3.98
N VAL A 10 -5.93 26.69 2.91
CA VAL A 10 -5.13 25.88 1.98
C VAL A 10 -4.10 25.03 2.74
N ALA A 11 -3.55 25.57 3.84
CA ALA A 11 -2.63 24.84 4.71
C ALA A 11 -3.27 23.59 5.35
N ALA A 12 -4.53 23.67 5.77
CA ALA A 12 -5.26 22.53 6.34
C ALA A 12 -5.56 21.43 5.30
N GLN A 13 -5.63 21.81 4.01
CA GLN A 13 -5.88 20.88 2.91
C GLN A 13 -4.60 20.19 2.42
N LEU A 14 -3.45 20.85 2.54
CA LEU A 14 -2.13 20.29 2.18
C LEU A 14 -1.50 19.47 3.31
N LEU A 15 -1.86 19.72 4.57
CA LEU A 15 -1.28 19.04 5.72
C LEU A 15 -1.34 17.49 5.64
N PRO A 16 -2.45 16.86 5.17
CA PRO A 16 -2.49 15.40 4.96
C PRO A 16 -1.45 14.91 3.94
N MET A 17 -1.19 15.67 2.87
CA MET A 17 -0.19 15.30 1.87
C MET A 17 1.21 15.35 2.46
N VAL A 18 1.52 16.42 3.22
CA VAL A 18 2.82 16.60 3.87
C VAL A 18 3.08 15.47 4.86
N VAL A 19 2.10 15.12 5.68
CA VAL A 19 2.21 14.00 6.62
C VAL A 19 2.39 12.66 5.90
N THR A 20 1.68 12.45 4.80
CA THR A 20 1.80 11.23 4.00
C THR A 20 3.20 11.13 3.37
N ALA A 21 3.70 12.22 2.77
CA ALA A 21 5.04 12.27 2.19
C ALA A 21 6.13 12.06 3.25
N ALA A 22 6.01 12.71 4.41
CA ALA A 22 6.93 12.52 5.54
C ALA A 22 6.90 11.08 6.07
N GLY A 23 5.71 10.47 6.13
CA GLY A 23 5.55 9.06 6.50
C GLY A 23 6.29 8.13 5.53
N PHE A 24 6.12 8.31 4.22
CA PHE A 24 6.87 7.52 3.23
C PHE A 24 8.38 7.76 3.33
N ALA A 25 8.83 8.99 3.54
CA ALA A 25 10.26 9.28 3.73
C ALA A 25 10.83 8.59 4.97
N ALA A 26 10.08 8.57 6.09
CA ALA A 26 10.47 7.87 7.30
C ALA A 26 10.56 6.35 7.09
N ILE A 27 9.58 5.75 6.40
CA ILE A 27 9.61 4.31 6.08
C ILE A 27 10.79 4.02 5.14
N TRP A 28 11.07 4.87 4.16
CA TRP A 28 12.20 4.70 3.24
C TRP A 28 13.54 4.75 3.98
N ALA A 29 13.73 5.75 4.85
CA ALA A 29 14.93 5.88 5.68
C ALA A 29 15.10 4.67 6.62
N TRP A 30 14.02 4.22 7.25
CA TRP A 30 14.02 3.00 8.08
C TRP A 30 14.36 1.76 7.26
N SER A 31 13.83 1.66 6.04
CA SER A 31 14.04 0.51 5.17
C SER A 31 15.43 0.41 4.54
N SER A 32 16.18 1.51 4.57
CA SER A 32 17.57 1.56 4.13
C SER A 32 18.53 0.98 5.18
N GLY A 33 18.04 0.63 6.37
CA GLY A 33 18.81 -0.03 7.41
C GLY A 33 19.03 -1.53 7.15
N PRO A 34 20.11 -2.12 7.71
CA PRO A 34 20.38 -3.54 7.57
C PRO A 34 19.31 -4.40 8.27
N GLY A 35 18.93 -5.52 7.65
CA GLY A 35 18.10 -6.56 8.28
C GLY A 35 16.66 -6.70 7.76
N LEU A 36 16.22 -5.82 6.84
CA LEU A 36 14.92 -5.98 6.18
C LEU A 36 15.06 -6.81 4.91
N THR A 37 14.38 -7.95 4.88
CA THR A 37 14.34 -8.87 3.74
C THR A 37 12.89 -9.12 3.32
N GLY A 38 12.67 -9.99 2.32
CA GLY A 38 11.34 -10.37 1.87
C GLY A 38 10.51 -9.20 1.30
N THR A 39 9.21 -9.27 1.52
CA THR A 39 8.24 -8.24 1.12
C THR A 39 8.53 -6.90 1.80
N ALA A 40 8.88 -6.90 3.09
CA ALA A 40 9.14 -5.67 3.83
C ALA A 40 10.35 -4.91 3.26
N GLY A 41 11.43 -5.63 2.95
CA GLY A 41 12.61 -5.06 2.31
C GLY A 41 12.32 -4.52 0.91
N TRP A 42 11.56 -5.27 0.11
CA TRP A 42 11.17 -4.86 -1.23
C TRP A 42 10.26 -3.61 -1.21
N VAL A 43 9.22 -3.60 -0.37
CA VAL A 43 8.28 -2.46 -0.27
C VAL A 43 9.04 -1.21 0.16
N GLY A 44 9.93 -1.31 1.13
CA GLY A 44 10.77 -0.20 1.59
C GLY A 44 11.63 0.42 0.48
N HIS A 45 12.35 -0.40 -0.29
CA HIS A 45 13.15 0.06 -1.43
C HIS A 45 12.31 0.62 -2.57
N ASN A 46 11.07 0.15 -2.73
CA ASN A 46 10.18 0.51 -3.82
C ASN A 46 9.05 1.46 -3.39
N LEU A 47 9.23 2.19 -2.28
CA LEU A 47 8.23 3.15 -1.79
C LEU A 47 7.85 4.23 -2.80
N TRP A 48 8.73 4.52 -3.76
CA TRP A 48 8.46 5.43 -4.86
C TRP A 48 7.28 4.98 -5.74
N LEU A 49 6.90 3.69 -5.74
CA LEU A 49 5.69 3.18 -6.40
C LEU A 49 4.41 3.52 -5.62
N PHE A 50 4.50 3.54 -4.29
CA PHE A 50 3.36 3.71 -3.39
C PHE A 50 3.09 5.19 -3.08
N ALA A 51 4.16 5.98 -2.95
CA ALA A 51 4.09 7.37 -2.49
C ALA A 51 3.24 8.29 -3.38
N PRO A 52 3.34 8.28 -4.73
CA PRO A 52 2.52 9.14 -5.58
C PRO A 52 1.02 8.87 -5.42
N ILE A 53 0.66 7.58 -5.35
CA ILE A 53 -0.73 7.14 -5.16
C ILE A 53 -1.22 7.55 -3.77
N GLY A 54 -0.40 7.30 -2.73
CA GLY A 54 -0.73 7.66 -1.36
C GLY A 54 -0.92 9.18 -1.19
N ILE A 55 -0.04 9.99 -1.75
CA ILE A 55 -0.15 11.46 -1.71
C ILE A 55 -1.42 11.94 -2.42
N LEU A 56 -1.72 11.38 -3.61
CA LEU A 56 -2.95 11.72 -4.36
C LEU A 56 -4.22 11.35 -3.57
N VAL A 57 -4.22 10.19 -2.93
CA VAL A 57 -5.34 9.71 -2.12
C VAL A 57 -5.48 10.52 -0.84
N ALA A 58 -4.39 10.92 -0.19
CA ALA A 58 -4.41 11.82 0.96
C ALA A 58 -4.90 13.23 0.60
N TYR A 59 -4.53 13.74 -0.58
CA TYR A 59 -5.06 15.01 -1.09
C TYR A 59 -6.58 14.96 -1.26
N ARG A 60 -7.11 13.86 -1.83
CA ARG A 60 -8.55 13.72 -2.09
C ARG A 60 -9.36 13.28 -0.87
N GLY A 61 -8.84 12.40 -0.03
CA GLY A 61 -9.56 11.78 1.09
C GLY A 61 -9.20 12.35 2.47
N GLY A 62 -8.22 13.26 2.54
CA GLY A 62 -7.77 13.87 3.79
C GLY A 62 -7.27 12.83 4.81
N TRP A 63 -7.46 13.14 6.09
CA TRP A 63 -6.99 12.30 7.19
C TRP A 63 -7.56 10.87 7.22
N LYS A 64 -8.80 10.67 6.75
CA LYS A 64 -9.39 9.32 6.69
C LYS A 64 -8.69 8.44 5.66
N ALA A 65 -8.27 9.01 4.53
CA ALA A 65 -7.51 8.31 3.51
C ALA A 65 -6.15 7.84 4.06
N ILE A 66 -5.48 8.64 4.89
CA ILE A 66 -4.20 8.25 5.50
C ILE A 66 -4.35 6.98 6.33
N GLY A 67 -5.43 6.85 7.11
CA GLY A 67 -5.69 5.64 7.88
C GLY A 67 -5.82 4.39 7.01
N TRP A 68 -6.53 4.49 5.87
CA TRP A 68 -6.63 3.40 4.90
C TRP A 68 -5.30 3.09 4.23
N LEU A 69 -4.53 4.11 3.85
CA LEU A 69 -3.21 3.92 3.23
C LEU A 69 -2.23 3.23 4.19
N ALA A 70 -2.18 3.69 5.44
CA ALA A 70 -1.31 3.09 6.46
C ALA A 70 -1.73 1.65 6.77
N GLY A 71 -3.04 1.41 6.98
CA GLY A 71 -3.57 0.07 7.21
C GLY A 71 -3.33 -0.87 6.03
N GLY A 72 -3.53 -0.39 4.81
CA GLY A 72 -3.30 -1.15 3.58
C GLY A 72 -1.83 -1.49 3.34
N LEU A 73 -0.93 -0.57 3.62
CA LEU A 73 0.51 -0.82 3.50
C LEU A 73 0.96 -1.89 4.50
N VAL A 74 0.57 -1.75 5.77
CA VAL A 74 0.90 -2.74 6.82
C VAL A 74 0.29 -4.09 6.52
N ALA A 75 -1.01 -4.15 6.22
CA ALA A 75 -1.69 -5.39 5.87
C ALA A 75 -1.09 -6.04 4.62
N GLY A 76 -0.76 -5.25 3.60
CA GLY A 76 -0.14 -5.72 2.38
C GLY A 76 1.23 -6.35 2.61
N VAL A 77 2.08 -5.71 3.44
CA VAL A 77 3.38 -6.27 3.82
C VAL A 77 3.21 -7.57 4.61
N VAL A 78 2.34 -7.58 5.63
CA VAL A 78 2.12 -8.77 6.48
C VAL A 78 1.56 -9.94 5.67
N LEU A 79 0.54 -9.69 4.83
CA LEU A 79 -0.04 -10.72 3.96
C LEU A 79 0.96 -11.17 2.90
N GLY A 80 1.74 -10.25 2.35
CA GLY A 80 2.79 -10.55 1.39
C GLY A 80 3.88 -11.42 1.98
N GLU A 81 4.28 -11.20 3.23
CA GLU A 81 5.22 -12.11 3.92
C GLU A 81 4.58 -13.46 4.21
N LEU A 82 3.38 -13.47 4.80
CA LEU A 82 2.73 -14.71 5.20
C LEU A 82 2.48 -15.63 4.01
N ILE A 83 1.90 -15.09 2.93
CA ILE A 83 1.53 -15.87 1.75
C ILE A 83 2.75 -16.04 0.83
N GLY A 84 3.54 -14.99 0.61
CA GLY A 84 4.69 -15.02 -0.27
C GLY A 84 5.77 -16.00 0.21
N ASN A 85 6.04 -16.05 1.52
CA ASN A 85 7.00 -17.01 2.07
C ASN A 85 6.48 -18.45 1.96
N LEU A 86 5.18 -18.69 2.17
CA LEU A 86 4.59 -20.02 1.97
C LEU A 86 4.70 -20.51 0.53
N ILE A 87 4.42 -19.64 -0.44
CA ILE A 87 4.56 -19.98 -1.87
C ILE A 87 6.02 -20.22 -2.22
N TYR A 88 6.92 -19.33 -1.77
CA TYR A 88 8.35 -19.47 -2.03
C TYR A 88 8.93 -20.78 -1.47
N GLN A 89 8.52 -21.17 -0.26
CA GLN A 89 8.90 -22.47 0.32
C GLN A 89 8.38 -23.65 -0.50
N ALA A 90 7.12 -23.61 -0.94
CA ALA A 90 6.54 -24.66 -1.77
C ALA A 90 7.25 -24.80 -3.12
N GLU A 91 7.59 -23.68 -3.76
CA GLU A 91 8.38 -23.63 -5.00
C GLU A 91 9.80 -24.17 -4.76
N PHE A 92 10.43 -23.79 -3.66
CA PHE A 92 11.77 -24.28 -3.32
C PHE A 92 11.79 -25.79 -3.07
N ASP A 93 10.78 -26.31 -2.38
CA ASP A 93 10.62 -27.76 -2.16
C ASP A 93 10.40 -28.50 -3.48
N GLN A 94 9.58 -27.95 -4.38
CA GLN A 94 9.37 -28.50 -5.71
C GLN A 94 10.67 -28.53 -6.52
N LEU A 95 11.42 -27.44 -6.53
CA LEU A 95 12.70 -27.35 -7.23
C LEU A 95 13.71 -28.35 -6.65
N THR A 96 13.74 -28.50 -5.33
CA THR A 96 14.61 -29.47 -4.65
C THR A 96 14.30 -30.90 -5.08
N ARG A 97 13.01 -31.26 -5.20
CA ARG A 97 12.60 -32.57 -5.71
C ARG A 97 12.95 -32.76 -7.19
N GLN A 98 12.77 -31.73 -8.01
CA GLN A 98 13.12 -31.78 -9.44
C GLN A 98 14.62 -31.94 -9.68
N LYS A 99 15.47 -31.35 -8.84
CA LYS A 99 16.93 -31.50 -8.91
C LYS A 99 17.44 -32.92 -8.61
N LEU A 100 16.61 -33.79 -8.05
CA LEU A 100 16.94 -35.21 -7.87
C LEU A 100 16.82 -36.01 -9.19
N ASP A 101 16.12 -35.48 -10.20
CA ASP A 101 16.03 -36.09 -11.52
C ASP A 101 17.29 -35.74 -12.35
N PRO A 102 18.10 -36.72 -12.77
CA PRO A 102 19.30 -36.49 -13.58
C PRO A 102 19.03 -35.83 -14.93
N GLY A 103 17.80 -35.93 -15.44
CA GLY A 103 17.35 -35.32 -16.69
C GLY A 103 16.85 -33.89 -16.55
N TYR A 104 16.66 -33.39 -15.32
CA TYR A 104 16.08 -32.07 -15.09
C TYR A 104 17.02 -30.95 -15.54
N ARG A 105 16.47 -30.01 -16.30
CA ARG A 105 17.10 -28.72 -16.63
C ARG A 105 16.26 -27.62 -16.03
N GLN A 106 16.88 -26.79 -15.20
CA GLN A 106 16.19 -25.68 -14.55
C GLN A 106 15.86 -24.60 -15.59
N ASP A 107 14.56 -24.40 -15.85
CA ASP A 107 14.01 -23.39 -16.76
C ASP A 107 13.21 -22.29 -16.02
N TRP A 108 13.11 -22.40 -14.69
CA TRP A 108 12.43 -21.43 -13.82
C TRP A 108 13.18 -21.22 -12.50
N GLU A 109 12.86 -20.14 -11.79
CA GLU A 109 13.40 -19.81 -10.47
C GLU A 109 12.24 -19.48 -9.51
N PRO A 110 12.31 -19.91 -8.22
CA PRO A 110 11.32 -19.55 -7.22
C PRO A 110 11.23 -18.04 -7.05
N GLN A 111 10.00 -17.50 -7.05
CA GLN A 111 9.76 -16.06 -6.95
C GLN A 111 9.02 -15.71 -5.67
N HIS A 112 9.51 -14.68 -4.96
CA HIS A 112 8.83 -14.19 -3.78
C HIS A 112 7.63 -13.31 -4.16
N LEU A 113 6.45 -13.89 -4.38
CA LEU A 113 5.24 -13.19 -4.84
C LEU A 113 4.65 -12.18 -3.83
N GLY A 114 5.22 -12.07 -2.63
CA GLY A 114 4.74 -11.18 -1.58
C GLY A 114 4.67 -9.70 -1.97
N TRP A 115 5.54 -9.21 -2.86
CA TRP A 115 5.48 -7.84 -3.37
C TRP A 115 4.21 -7.56 -4.17
N ALA A 116 3.74 -8.53 -4.96
CA ALA A 116 2.53 -8.38 -5.76
C ALA A 116 1.29 -8.28 -4.85
N ILE A 117 1.26 -9.10 -3.79
CA ILE A 117 0.21 -9.06 -2.76
C ILE A 117 0.20 -7.70 -2.07
N ALA A 118 1.37 -7.20 -1.66
CA ALA A 118 1.48 -5.88 -1.04
C ALA A 118 0.97 -4.76 -1.95
N CYS A 119 1.31 -4.78 -3.25
CA CYS A 119 0.79 -3.84 -4.23
C CYS A 119 -0.73 -3.89 -4.35
N VAL A 120 -1.31 -5.08 -4.48
CA VAL A 120 -2.77 -5.26 -4.63
C VAL A 120 -3.51 -4.75 -3.38
N VAL A 121 -3.08 -5.16 -2.19
CA VAL A 121 -3.72 -4.75 -0.93
C VAL A 121 -3.63 -3.23 -0.75
N PHE A 122 -2.47 -2.63 -1.01
CA PHE A 122 -2.32 -1.18 -0.95
C PHE A 122 -3.25 -0.46 -1.94
N LEU A 123 -3.33 -0.93 -3.19
CA LEU A 123 -4.21 -0.34 -4.20
C LEU A 123 -5.68 -0.43 -3.80
N VAL A 124 -6.13 -1.57 -3.27
CA VAL A 124 -7.50 -1.73 -2.76
C VAL A 124 -7.76 -0.75 -1.61
N SER A 125 -6.85 -0.63 -0.65
CA SER A 125 -6.99 0.33 0.45
C SER A 125 -6.98 1.78 -0.03
N ALA A 126 -6.16 2.12 -1.02
CA ALA A 126 -6.12 3.42 -1.68
C ALA A 126 -7.46 3.75 -2.35
N LEU A 127 -8.07 2.77 -3.03
CA LEU A 127 -9.40 2.91 -3.63
C LEU A 127 -10.49 3.10 -2.58
N VAL A 128 -10.43 2.38 -1.45
CA VAL A 128 -11.38 2.56 -0.33
C VAL A 128 -11.22 3.95 0.29
N GLY A 129 -9.98 4.38 0.55
CA GLY A 129 -9.66 5.70 1.08
C GLY A 129 -10.15 6.84 0.17
N ALA A 130 -10.01 6.68 -1.15
CA ALA A 130 -10.52 7.63 -2.13
C ALA A 130 -12.05 7.55 -2.32
N GLY A 131 -12.63 6.35 -2.28
CA GLY A 131 -14.05 6.08 -2.51
C GLY A 131 -14.96 6.48 -1.35
N ALA A 132 -14.44 6.49 -0.13
CA ALA A 132 -15.14 7.00 1.06
C ALA A 132 -15.56 8.48 0.93
N PHE A 133 -15.00 9.21 -0.05
CA PHE A 133 -15.35 10.60 -0.35
C PHE A 133 -16.64 10.77 -1.17
N ARG A 134 -17.11 9.74 -1.87
CA ARG A 134 -18.32 9.82 -2.72
C ARG A 134 -19.63 9.80 -1.93
N ARG A 135 -19.60 9.61 -0.61
CA ARG A 135 -20.78 9.59 0.27
C ARG A 135 -20.97 10.91 1.04
N ARG A 136 -20.86 12.07 0.38
CA ARG A 136 -21.54 13.26 0.91
C ARG A 136 -23.01 13.18 0.48
N PRO A 137 -23.98 13.19 1.42
CA PRO A 137 -25.38 13.27 1.04
C PRO A 137 -25.60 14.56 0.24
N ARG A 138 -26.34 14.47 -0.88
CA ARG A 138 -26.95 15.63 -1.51
C ARG A 138 -27.87 16.27 -0.47
N ALA A 139 -27.41 17.32 0.19
CA ALA A 139 -28.31 18.27 0.84
C ALA A 139 -29.10 18.94 -0.29
N GLY A 140 -30.40 18.62 -0.40
CA GLY A 140 -31.29 19.28 -1.37
C GLY A 140 -32.10 18.35 -2.29
N SER A 141 -32.56 17.19 -1.81
CA SER A 141 -33.78 16.60 -2.40
C SER A 141 -34.97 16.96 -1.52
N MET A 142 -35.53 18.15 -1.74
CA MET A 142 -36.95 18.39 -1.50
C MET A 142 -37.61 18.43 -2.88
N PRO A 143 -38.50 17.48 -3.22
CA PRO A 143 -39.53 17.75 -4.23
C PRO A 143 -40.47 18.80 -3.63
N GLY A 144 -40.69 19.88 -4.38
CA GLY A 144 -41.76 20.84 -4.11
C GLY A 144 -43.14 20.27 -4.42
#